data_AF-A0A1U9USW8-F1
#
_entry.id   AF-A0A1U9USW8-F1
#
_cell.length_a   1.000
_cell.length_b   1.000
_cell.length_c   1.000
_cell.angle_alpha   90.00
_cell.angle_beta   90.00
_cell.angle_gamma   90.00
#
_symmetry.space_group_name_H-M   'P 1'
#
loop_
_entity.id
_entity.type
_entity.pdbx_description
1 polymer ?
#
loop_
_entity_poly.entity_id
_entity_poly.type
_entity_poly.pdbx_seq_one_letter_code
_entity_poly.pdbx_strand_id
1 'polypeptide(L)'
;MYIRFPRAGSRGNGKYNNSILEFFALMNWMLRPVDGYLFQRPDLQMSLPIRYHSLNWQDMCRQQHEACCRLHKALRSQVRPSRNPFEPLAPIIDLPDPLEAVADMVQRMRLDRPIGSPADEAIWARDILLIKLLTTNSLPLLISLS
;
A
#
# COMPACT_ATOMS: atom_id res chain seq x y z
N MET A 1 23.37 3.97 -11.99
CA MET A 1 21.94 4.07 -11.65
C MET A 1 21.85 4.39 -10.17
N TYR A 2 21.24 5.50 -9.76
CA TYR A 2 21.04 5.81 -8.34
C TYR A 2 19.55 5.68 -8.04
N ILE A 3 19.14 4.53 -7.51
CA ILE A 3 17.80 4.38 -6.96
C ILE A 3 17.78 5.21 -5.68
N ARG A 4 17.07 6.32 -5.70
CA ARG A 4 16.91 7.16 -4.52
C ARG A 4 16.07 6.37 -3.52
N PHE A 5 16.72 5.82 -2.51
CA PHE A 5 16.04 5.04 -1.50
C PHE A 5 15.05 5.91 -0.70
N PRO A 6 13.84 5.39 -0.41
CA PRO A 6 12.90 6.08 0.44
C PRO A 6 13.55 6.37 1.80
N ARG A 7 13.53 7.62 2.24
CA ARG A 7 13.86 7.97 3.63
C ARG A 7 12.63 7.75 4.49
N ALA A 8 12.82 7.43 5.77
CA ALA A 8 11.72 7.45 6.74
C ALA A 8 10.99 8.80 6.63
N GLY A 9 9.71 8.76 6.24
CA GLY A 9 8.95 9.96 5.95
C GLY A 9 8.62 10.73 7.24
N SER A 10 8.59 12.06 7.16
CA SER A 10 8.25 12.96 8.27
C SER A 10 6.86 12.70 8.87
N ARG A 11 5.96 12.04 8.11
CA ARG A 11 4.62 11.63 8.57
C ARG A 11 4.61 10.35 9.42
N GLY A 12 5.67 9.53 9.35
CA GLY A 12 5.78 8.24 10.04
C GLY A 12 6.48 8.30 11.40
N ASN A 13 6.74 9.50 11.94
CA ASN A 13 7.50 9.71 13.18
C ASN A 13 8.88 9.00 13.16
N GLY A 14 9.52 8.93 11.99
CA GLY A 14 10.80 8.24 11.79
C GLY A 14 10.73 6.70 11.74
N LYS A 15 9.52 6.09 11.76
CA LYS A 15 9.35 4.63 11.72
C LYS A 15 9.25 4.13 10.28
N TYR A 16 9.90 3.00 10.01
CA TYR A 16 9.74 2.26 8.76
C TYR A 16 8.51 1.35 8.84
N ASN A 17 7.66 1.39 7.81
CA ASN A 17 6.49 0.54 7.65
C ASN A 17 6.78 -0.60 6.65
N ASN A 18 5.88 -1.58 6.54
CA ASN A 18 6.10 -2.75 5.69
C ASN A 18 6.28 -2.42 4.20
N SER A 19 5.68 -1.32 3.73
CA SER A 19 5.78 -0.91 2.32
C SER A 19 7.22 -0.63 1.88
N ILE A 20 8.13 -0.25 2.79
CA ILE A 20 9.53 -0.06 2.40
C ILE A 20 10.21 -1.41 2.11
N LEU A 21 9.86 -2.48 2.85
CA LEU A 21 10.39 -3.81 2.59
C LEU A 21 9.85 -4.35 1.26
N GLU A 22 8.56 -4.16 1.00
CA GLU A 22 7.92 -4.53 -0.27
C GLU A 22 8.58 -3.83 -1.46
N PHE A 23 8.89 -2.53 -1.31
CA PHE A 23 9.63 -1.78 -2.33
C PHE A 23 11.01 -2.40 -2.60
N PHE A 24 11.79 -2.69 -1.56
CA PHE A 24 13.11 -3.33 -1.73
C PHE A 24 13.01 -4.76 -2.27
N ALA A 25 11.96 -5.51 -1.91
CA ALA A 25 11.70 -6.84 -2.46
C ALA A 25 11.41 -6.77 -3.97
N LEU A 26 10.59 -5.80 -4.39
CA LEU A 26 10.31 -5.54 -5.81
C LEU A 26 11.60 -5.14 -6.56
N MET A 27 12.40 -4.24 -5.99
CA MET A 27 13.67 -3.84 -6.62
C MET A 27 14.63 -5.03 -6.74
N ASN A 28 14.75 -5.87 -5.71
CA ASN A 28 15.55 -7.09 -5.77
C ASN A 28 15.08 -8.02 -6.88
N TRP A 29 13.76 -8.19 -7.04
CA TRP A 29 13.21 -9.02 -8.11
C TRP A 29 13.54 -8.46 -9.49
N MET A 30 13.38 -7.16 -9.71
CA MET A 30 13.67 -6.54 -11.02
C MET A 30 15.16 -6.48 -11.37
N LEU A 31 16.04 -6.34 -10.38
CA LEU A 31 17.49 -6.21 -10.57
C LEU A 31 18.23 -7.56 -10.53
N ARG A 32 17.50 -8.67 -10.32
CA ARG A 32 18.08 -10.00 -10.20
C ARG A 32 18.99 -10.31 -11.41
N PRO A 33 20.22 -10.79 -11.18
CA PRO A 33 21.08 -11.20 -12.28
C PRO A 33 20.42 -12.31 -13.11
N VAL A 34 20.62 -12.31 -14.42
CA VAL A 34 20.08 -13.28 -15.40
C VAL A 34 18.64 -13.00 -15.82
N ASP A 35 17.69 -13.05 -14.89
CA ASP A 35 16.24 -13.08 -15.18
C ASP A 35 15.46 -11.82 -14.73
N GLY A 36 16.12 -10.89 -14.04
CA GLY A 36 15.50 -9.64 -13.61
C GLY A 36 15.14 -8.75 -14.79
N TYR A 37 13.92 -8.19 -14.79
CA TYR A 37 13.42 -7.31 -15.84
C TYR A 37 14.40 -6.18 -16.21
N LEU A 38 14.94 -5.46 -15.21
CA LEU A 38 15.89 -4.39 -15.46
C LEU A 38 17.23 -4.93 -15.95
N PHE A 39 17.68 -6.09 -15.45
CA PHE A 39 18.93 -6.71 -15.90
C PHE A 39 18.89 -7.06 -17.40
N GLN A 40 17.72 -7.47 -17.91
CA GLN A 40 17.50 -7.83 -19.31
C GLN A 40 17.29 -6.63 -20.26
N ARG A 41 17.15 -5.41 -19.73
CA ARG A 41 16.77 -4.21 -20.49
C ARG A 41 17.86 -3.13 -20.46
N PRO A 42 19.03 -3.35 -21.08
CA PRO A 42 20.10 -2.36 -21.14
C PRO A 42 19.70 -1.09 -21.93
N ASP A 43 18.70 -1.17 -22.79
CA ASP A 43 18.11 -0.02 -23.50
C ASP A 43 17.61 1.08 -22.55
N LEU A 44 17.16 0.69 -21.35
CA LEU A 44 16.71 1.64 -20.32
C LEU A 44 17.86 2.49 -19.76
N GLN A 45 19.12 2.14 -20.02
CA GLN A 45 20.27 2.95 -19.61
C GLN A 45 20.19 4.38 -20.16
N MET A 46 19.66 4.56 -21.37
CA MET A 46 19.53 5.87 -22.01
C MET A 46 18.52 6.77 -21.30
N SER A 47 17.58 6.21 -20.55
CA SER A 47 16.63 6.97 -19.72
C SER A 47 17.27 7.58 -18.47
N LEU A 48 18.46 7.12 -18.08
CA LEU A 48 19.16 7.64 -16.91
C LEU A 48 19.92 8.94 -17.22
N PRO A 49 20.32 9.71 -16.19
CA PRO A 49 21.22 10.86 -16.39
C PRO A 49 22.52 10.47 -17.12
N ILE A 50 23.02 11.37 -17.97
CA ILE A 50 24.18 11.16 -18.87
C ILE A 50 25.39 10.52 -18.18
N ARG A 51 25.66 10.87 -16.92
CA ARG A 51 26.76 10.30 -16.12
C ARG A 51 26.73 8.76 -15.97
N TYR A 52 25.60 8.13 -16.25
CA TYR A 52 25.43 6.68 -16.16
C TYR A 52 25.45 5.99 -17.53
N HIS A 53 25.50 6.72 -18.64
CA HIS A 53 25.46 6.13 -20.00
C HIS A 53 26.75 5.40 -20.36
N SER A 54 27.88 5.78 -19.77
CA SER A 54 29.19 5.16 -20.03
C SER A 54 29.49 3.94 -19.14
N LEU A 55 28.63 3.62 -18.17
CA LEU A 55 28.85 2.52 -17.24
C LEU A 55 28.33 1.20 -17.78
N ASN A 56 28.87 0.08 -17.31
CA ASN A 56 28.32 -1.24 -17.64
C ASN A 56 26.97 -1.45 -16.93
N TRP A 57 25.89 -1.58 -17.71
CA TRP A 57 24.52 -1.76 -17.19
C TRP A 57 24.38 -2.94 -16.24
N GLN A 58 24.94 -4.11 -16.61
CA GLN A 58 24.82 -5.34 -15.83
C GLN A 58 25.53 -5.23 -14.49
N ASP A 59 26.68 -4.57 -14.47
CA ASP A 59 27.41 -4.30 -13.23
C ASP A 59 26.65 -3.31 -12.33
N MET A 60 26.02 -2.29 -12.91
CA MET A 60 25.15 -1.40 -12.15
C MET A 60 23.96 -2.15 -11.54
N CYS A 61 23.32 -3.04 -12.29
CA CYS A 61 22.22 -3.87 -11.78
C CYS A 61 22.69 -4.80 -10.67
N ARG A 62 23.85 -5.47 -10.82
CA ARG A 62 24.45 -6.31 -9.76
C ARG A 62 24.72 -5.53 -8.49
N GLN A 63 25.40 -4.39 -8.60
CA GLN A 63 25.72 -3.53 -7.46
C GLN A 63 24.44 -3.06 -6.74
N GLN A 64 23.40 -2.72 -7.49
CA GLN A 64 22.14 -2.28 -6.88
C GLN A 64 21.29 -3.40 -6.32
N HIS A 65 21.32 -4.59 -6.92
CA HIS A 65 20.73 -5.79 -6.33
C HIS A 65 21.37 -6.09 -4.97
N GLU A 66 22.69 -6.05 -4.86
CA GLU A 66 23.41 -6.23 -3.59
C GLU A 66 23.08 -5.15 -2.56
N ALA A 67 23.02 -3.88 -2.98
CA ALA A 67 22.63 -2.78 -2.10
C ALA A 67 21.19 -2.96 -1.57
N CYS A 68 20.24 -3.31 -2.44
CA CYS A 68 18.85 -3.56 -2.06
C CYS A 68 18.73 -4.77 -1.12
N CYS A 69 19.49 -5.84 -1.35
CA CYS A 69 19.55 -7.00 -0.45
C CYS A 69 20.06 -6.62 0.95
N ARG A 70 21.14 -5.82 1.03
CA ARG A 70 21.67 -5.34 2.30
C ARG A 70 20.68 -4.44 3.04
N LEU A 71 20.06 -3.50 2.33
CA LEU A 71 19.07 -2.58 2.91
C LEU A 71 17.81 -3.31 3.38
N HIS A 72 17.29 -4.25 2.57
CA HIS A 72 16.16 -5.07 2.96
C HIS A 72 16.43 -5.85 4.26
N LYS A 73 17.62 -6.47 4.38
CA LYS A 73 18.02 -7.17 5.61
C LYS A 73 18.16 -6.21 6.80
N ALA A 74 18.81 -5.06 6.61
CA ALA A 74 19.05 -4.08 7.67
C ALA A 74 17.76 -3.41 8.18
N LEU A 75 16.77 -3.22 7.31
CA LEU A 75 15.49 -2.60 7.64
C LEU A 75 14.47 -3.58 8.21
N ARG A 76 14.61 -4.89 7.97
CA ARG A 76 13.67 -5.91 8.44
C ARG A 76 13.45 -5.87 9.95
N SER A 77 14.50 -5.57 10.72
CA SER A 77 14.42 -5.44 12.19
C SER A 77 13.88 -4.08 12.67
N GLN A 78 13.88 -3.06 11.80
CA GLN A 78 13.45 -1.70 12.11
C GLN A 78 11.98 -1.46 11.73
N VAL A 79 11.45 -2.29 10.84
CA VAL A 79 10.07 -2.20 10.39
C VAL A 79 9.17 -2.74 11.49
N ARG A 80 8.24 -1.91 11.92
CA ARG A 80 7.15 -2.35 12.78
C ARG A 80 5.88 -2.47 11.95
N PRO A 81 5.02 -3.46 12.23
CA PRO A 81 3.67 -3.46 11.68
C PRO A 81 3.05 -2.08 11.89
N SER A 82 2.47 -1.52 10.83
CA SER A 82 1.53 -0.41 11.01
C SER A 82 0.40 -0.90 11.92
N ARG A 83 -0.32 0.02 12.57
CA ARG A 83 -1.45 -0.29 13.47
C ARG A 83 -2.33 -1.39 12.86
N ASN A 84 -2.87 -2.26 13.71
CA ASN A 84 -3.77 -3.32 13.26
C ASN A 84 -4.94 -2.65 12.50
N PRO A 85 -5.15 -2.96 11.21
CA PRO A 85 -6.21 -2.32 10.43
C PRO A 85 -7.61 -2.60 10.99
N PHE A 86 -7.76 -3.65 11.79
CA PHE A 86 -9.00 -4.01 12.48
C PHE A 86 -9.15 -3.33 13.84
N GLU A 87 -8.12 -2.71 14.41
CA GLU A 87 -8.20 -2.03 15.71
C GLU A 87 -9.30 -0.95 15.75
N PRO A 88 -9.51 -0.12 14.71
CA PRO A 88 -10.63 0.82 14.68
C PRO A 88 -12.01 0.14 14.53
N LEU A 89 -12.04 -1.10 14.02
CA LEU A 89 -13.27 -1.86 13.77
C LEU A 89 -13.65 -2.78 14.93
N ALA A 90 -12.70 -3.11 15.82
CA ALA A 90 -12.91 -4.02 16.94
C ALA A 90 -14.14 -3.64 17.80
N PRO A 91 -14.35 -2.36 18.19
CA PRO A 91 -15.53 -2.00 18.99
C PRO A 91 -16.87 -2.23 18.28
N ILE A 92 -16.88 -2.27 16.94
CA ILE A 92 -18.09 -2.52 16.13
C ILE A 92 -18.32 -4.02 15.98
N ILE A 93 -17.25 -4.78 15.76
CA ILE A 93 -17.30 -6.24 15.60
C ILE A 93 -17.67 -6.93 16.92
N ASP A 94 -17.21 -6.38 18.05
CA ASP A 94 -17.48 -6.93 19.39
C ASP A 94 -18.90 -6.61 19.89
N LEU A 95 -19.72 -5.89 19.13
CA LEU A 95 -21.13 -5.67 19.47
C LEU A 95 -21.93 -6.99 19.35
N PRO A 96 -22.96 -7.18 20.20
CA PRO A 96 -23.84 -8.34 20.09
C PRO A 96 -24.59 -8.40 18.75
N ASP A 97 -24.84 -7.25 18.12
CA ASP A 97 -25.32 -7.14 16.75
C ASP A 97 -24.50 -6.07 15.97
N PRO A 98 -23.39 -6.47 15.32
CA PRO A 98 -22.55 -5.55 14.55
C PRO A 98 -23.28 -4.88 13.37
N LEU A 99 -24.36 -5.50 12.86
CA LEU A 99 -25.13 -4.94 11.75
C LEU A 99 -25.98 -3.76 12.20
N GLU A 100 -26.35 -3.69 13.48
CA GLU A 100 -27.05 -2.54 14.06
C GLU A 100 -26.21 -1.26 13.97
N ALA A 101 -24.90 -1.35 14.25
CA ALA A 101 -23.99 -0.23 14.10
C ALA A 101 -23.87 0.25 12.64
N VAL A 102 -23.93 -0.68 11.67
CA VAL A 102 -23.94 -0.34 10.24
C VAL A 102 -25.26 0.31 9.84
N ALA A 103 -26.39 -0.16 10.38
CA ALA A 103 -27.70 0.43 10.16
C ALA A 103 -27.78 1.87 10.73
N ASP A 104 -27.26 2.09 11.94
CA ASP A 104 -27.14 3.42 12.56
C ASP A 104 -26.24 4.34 11.73
N MET A 105 -25.09 3.85 11.26
CA MET A 105 -24.21 4.61 10.37
C MET A 105 -24.94 5.06 9.09
N VAL A 106 -25.66 4.16 8.41
CA VAL A 106 -26.45 4.51 7.21
C VAL A 106 -27.51 5.56 7.54
N GLN A 107 -28.14 5.49 8.71
CA GLN A 107 -29.12 6.47 9.14
C GLN A 107 -28.50 7.85 9.35
N ARG A 108 -27.33 7.92 10.01
CA ARG A 108 -26.59 9.18 10.18
C ARG A 108 -26.12 9.76 8.85
N MET A 109 -25.62 8.93 7.93
CA MET A 109 -25.25 9.37 6.59
C MET A 109 -26.44 9.96 5.82
N ARG A 110 -27.65 9.43 6.01
CA ARG A 110 -28.86 9.99 5.40
C ARG A 110 -29.24 11.36 5.96
N LEU A 111 -29.01 11.56 7.25
CA LEU A 111 -29.27 12.84 7.92
C LEU A 111 -28.26 13.91 7.48
N ASP A 112 -27.02 13.51 7.17
CA ASP A 112 -25.95 14.38 6.70
C ASP A 112 -25.89 14.50 5.15
N ARG A 113 -27.05 14.47 4.49
CA ARG A 113 -27.11 14.61 3.03
C ARG A 113 -26.64 16.02 2.64
N PRO A 114 -25.60 16.18 1.80
CA PRO A 114 -25.18 17.49 1.32
C PRO A 114 -26.27 18.11 0.43
N ILE A 115 -26.48 19.43 0.57
CA ILE A 115 -27.45 20.20 -0.20
C ILE A 115 -26.71 21.30 -0.97
N GLY A 116 -26.95 21.42 -2.28
CA GLY A 116 -26.49 22.55 -3.08
C GLY A 116 -25.26 22.31 -3.95
N SER A 117 -24.71 21.09 -3.96
CA SER A 117 -23.60 20.69 -4.82
C SER A 117 -23.87 19.33 -5.45
N PRO A 118 -24.14 19.26 -6.77
CA PRO A 118 -24.42 18.00 -7.46
C PRO A 118 -23.27 16.98 -7.36
N ALA A 119 -22.02 17.44 -7.26
CA ALA A 119 -20.85 16.57 -7.12
C ALA A 119 -20.81 15.90 -5.74
N ASP A 120 -21.08 16.66 -4.68
CA ASP A 120 -21.09 16.14 -3.31
C ASP A 120 -22.28 15.21 -3.09
N GLU A 121 -23.44 15.52 -3.68
CA GLU A 121 -24.60 14.61 -3.70
C GLU A 121 -24.29 13.28 -4.42
N ALA A 122 -23.54 13.31 -5.51
CA ALA A 122 -23.13 12.10 -6.23
C ALA A 122 -22.14 11.25 -5.42
N ILE A 123 -21.17 11.88 -4.73
CA ILE A 123 -20.22 11.20 -3.83
C ILE A 123 -20.97 10.56 -2.67
N TRP A 124 -21.85 11.32 -2.01
CA TRP A 124 -22.70 10.83 -0.93
C TRP A 124 -23.57 9.64 -1.37
N ALA A 125 -24.23 9.74 -2.53
CA ALA A 125 -25.10 8.68 -3.04
C ALA A 125 -24.30 7.40 -3.36
N ARG A 126 -23.11 7.55 -3.94
CA ARG A 126 -22.17 6.44 -4.20
C ARG A 126 -21.77 5.75 -2.91
N ASP A 127 -21.40 6.52 -1.88
CA ASP A 127 -20.87 5.96 -0.63
C ASP A 127 -21.98 5.22 0.14
N ILE A 128 -23.20 5.75 0.19
CA ILE A 128 -24.37 5.05 0.75
C ILE A 128 -24.68 3.76 -0.02
N LEU A 129 -24.64 3.79 -1.35
CA LEU A 129 -24.89 2.61 -2.18
C LEU A 129 -23.83 1.53 -1.91
N LEU A 130 -22.56 1.91 -1.84
CA LEU A 130 -21.46 0.98 -1.57
C LEU A 130 -21.64 0.28 -0.23
N ILE A 131 -21.96 1.03 0.82
CA ILE A 131 -22.20 0.47 2.16
C ILE A 131 -23.39 -0.50 2.14
N LYS A 132 -24.49 -0.14 1.47
CA LYS A 132 -25.66 -1.02 1.33
C LYS A 132 -25.33 -2.30 0.56
N LEU A 133 -24.50 -2.21 -0.48
CA LEU A 133 -24.08 -3.38 -1.24
C LEU A 133 -23.20 -4.31 -0.39
N LEU A 134 -22.33 -3.76 0.46
CA LEU A 134 -21.52 -4.55 1.39
C LEU A 134 -22.40 -5.30 2.40
N THR A 135 -23.43 -4.66 2.94
CA THR A 135 -24.34 -5.32 3.90
C THR A 135 -25.25 -6.35 3.25
N THR A 136 -25.63 -6.19 1.97
CA THR A 136 -26.48 -7.16 1.26
C THR A 136 -25.70 -8.33 0.66
N ASN A 137 -24.42 -8.16 0.30
CA ASN A 137 -23.65 -9.15 -0.45
C ASN A 137 -22.49 -9.82 0.31
N SER A 138 -22.30 -9.55 1.61
CA SER A 138 -21.20 -10.20 2.35
C SER A 138 -21.57 -10.57 3.79
N LEU A 139 -22.07 -11.80 3.99
CA LEU A 139 -22.20 -12.39 5.33
C LEU A 139 -21.90 -13.90 5.49
N PRO A 140 -21.60 -14.74 4.46
CA PRO A 140 -21.10 -16.10 4.75
C PRO A 140 -19.60 -16.21 5.03
N LEU A 141 -18.75 -15.24 4.66
CA LEU A 141 -17.29 -15.43 4.70
C LEU A 141 -16.58 -14.91 5.97
N LEU A 142 -17.22 -14.06 6.78
CA LEU A 142 -16.61 -13.53 8.01
C LEU A 142 -16.90 -14.37 9.26
N ILE A 143 -17.88 -15.27 9.22
CA ILE A 143 -18.26 -16.12 10.36
C ILE A 143 -17.53 -17.49 10.30
N SER A 144 -16.89 -17.82 9.17
CA SER A 144 -16.20 -19.10 8.98
C SER A 144 -14.71 -19.11 9.40
N LEU A 145 -14.21 -18.03 10.01
CA LEU A 145 -12.80 -17.92 10.45
C LEU A 145 -12.65 -17.54 11.94
N SER A 146 -13.70 -17.65 12.74
CA SER A 146 -13.65 -17.58 14.21
C SER A 146 -13.76 -18.96 14.83
#